data_AF-A0A2E8LG79-F1
#
_entry.id   AF-A0A2E8LG79-F1
#
_cell.length_a   1.000
_cell.length_b   1.000
_cell.length_c   1.000
_cell.angle_alpha   90.00
_cell.angle_beta   90.00
_cell.angle_gamma   90.00
#
_symmetry.space_group_name_H-M   'P 1'
#
loop_
_entity.id
_entity.type
_entity.pdbx_description
1 polymer ?
#
loop_
_entity_poly.entity_id
_entity_poly.type
_entity_poly.pdbx_seq_one_letter_code
_entity_poly.pdbx_strand_id
1 'polypeptide(L)'
;MVAPVPTGGPAAEQWAALRNCESSSRYDAISPSGRYRGAYQFSQATWDWVASFSNPALVGVDPAVASVADQDAQAFALYDRNGAGPWPHCGAYLS
;
A
#
# COMPACT_ATOMS: atom_id res chain seq x y z
N MET A 1 2.17 15.79 2.78
CA MET A 1 3.60 15.53 2.58
C MET A 1 3.75 14.06 2.20
N VAL A 2 4.07 13.80 0.94
CA VAL A 2 4.24 12.44 0.37
C VAL A 2 5.50 11.83 0.97
N ALA A 3 5.43 10.59 1.45
CA ALA A 3 6.61 9.89 1.95
C ALA A 3 7.66 9.76 0.83
N PRO A 4 8.96 9.92 1.11
CA PRO A 4 9.99 9.79 0.09
C PRO A 4 9.97 8.38 -0.48
N VAL A 5 9.83 8.29 -1.79
CA VAL A 5 9.89 7.04 -2.54
C VAL A 5 11.32 6.47 -2.43
N PRO A 6 11.51 5.17 -2.14
CA PRO A 6 12.84 4.58 -2.04
C PRO A 6 13.63 4.75 -3.34
N THR A 7 14.88 5.21 -3.21
CA THR A 7 15.77 5.51 -4.34
C THR A 7 16.28 4.19 -4.95
N GLY A 8 15.71 3.80 -6.10
CA GLY A 8 15.99 2.51 -6.76
C GLY A 8 14.74 1.66 -7.04
N GLY A 9 13.56 2.10 -6.60
CA GLY A 9 12.25 1.48 -6.91
C GLY A 9 11.41 2.30 -7.90
N PRO A 10 10.11 1.95 -8.05
CA PRO A 10 9.17 2.65 -8.93
C PRO A 10 9.08 4.13 -8.59
N ALA A 11 8.98 4.98 -9.61
CA ALA A 11 8.87 6.44 -9.47
C ALA A 11 7.57 6.85 -8.74
N ALA A 12 7.52 8.09 -8.23
CA ALA A 12 6.35 8.62 -7.54
C ALA A 12 5.08 8.57 -8.40
N GLU A 13 5.23 8.76 -9.71
CA GLU A 13 4.16 8.68 -10.70
C GLU A 13 3.62 7.25 -10.86
N GLN A 14 4.49 6.25 -10.79
CA GLN A 14 4.11 4.83 -10.83
C GLN A 14 3.28 4.46 -9.59
N TRP A 15 3.69 4.94 -8.42
CA TRP A 15 2.92 4.77 -7.18
C TRP A 15 1.59 5.52 -7.20
N ALA A 16 1.56 6.72 -7.79
CA ALA A 16 0.31 7.45 -7.99
C ALA A 16 -0.64 6.70 -8.95
N ALA A 17 -0.13 6.15 -10.04
CA ALA A 17 -0.91 5.36 -10.99
C ALA A 17 -1.48 4.08 -10.34
N LEU A 18 -0.67 3.37 -9.55
CA LEU A 18 -1.12 2.22 -8.76
C LEU A 18 -2.28 2.60 -7.84
N ARG A 19 -2.10 3.61 -6.96
CA ARG A 19 -3.15 4.07 -6.04
C ARG A 19 -4.42 4.50 -6.78
N ASN A 20 -4.27 5.16 -7.92
CA ASN A 20 -5.41 5.57 -8.73
C ASN A 20 -6.17 4.37 -9.29
N CYS A 21 -5.46 3.34 -9.75
CA CYS A 21 -6.05 2.11 -10.24
C CYS A 21 -6.74 1.31 -9.11
N GLU A 22 -6.11 1.21 -7.93
CA GLU A 22 -6.62 0.41 -6.80
C GLU A 22 -7.82 1.06 -6.09
N SER A 23 -7.76 2.38 -5.87
CA SER A 23 -8.69 3.08 -4.97
C SER A 23 -9.12 4.47 -5.47
N SER A 24 -8.71 4.87 -6.68
CA SER A 24 -8.80 6.26 -7.14
C SER A 24 -8.11 7.25 -6.19
N SER A 25 -6.97 6.82 -5.62
CA SER A 25 -6.17 7.59 -4.65
C SER A 25 -6.89 7.92 -3.33
N ARG A 26 -7.88 7.10 -2.94
CA ARG A 26 -8.61 7.26 -1.68
C ARG A 26 -8.00 6.40 -0.57
N TYR A 27 -7.45 7.05 0.44
CA TYR A 27 -6.80 6.41 1.60
C TYR A 27 -7.77 5.82 2.62
N ASP A 28 -9.04 6.19 2.53
CA ASP A 28 -10.16 5.66 3.31
C ASP A 28 -10.99 4.65 2.50
N ALA A 29 -10.49 4.21 1.34
CA ALA A 29 -11.21 3.27 0.49
C ALA A 29 -11.45 1.94 1.21
N ILE A 30 -12.65 1.39 1.03
CA ILE A 30 -13.03 0.06 1.47
C ILE A 30 -13.67 -0.63 0.26
N SER A 31 -13.19 -1.82 -0.07
CA SER A 31 -13.77 -2.62 -1.16
C SER A 31 -15.24 -2.94 -0.88
N PRO A 32 -16.07 -3.22 -1.91
CA PRO A 32 -17.46 -3.66 -1.69
C PRO A 32 -17.57 -4.90 -0.79
N SER A 33 -16.55 -5.76 -0.80
CA SER A 33 -16.44 -6.94 0.07
C SER A 33 -15.95 -6.63 1.49
N GLY A 34 -15.48 -5.41 1.77
CA GLY A 34 -14.90 -5.00 3.04
C GLY A 34 -13.51 -5.57 3.34
N ARG A 35 -12.99 -6.47 2.47
CA ARG A 35 -11.75 -7.23 2.68
C ARG A 35 -10.48 -6.43 2.37
N TYR A 36 -10.56 -5.52 1.41
CA TYR A 36 -9.43 -4.71 0.96
C TYR A 36 -9.67 -3.25 1.34
N ARG A 37 -8.65 -2.61 1.91
CA ARG A 37 -8.77 -1.32 2.57
C ARG A 37 -7.58 -0.41 2.29
N GLY A 38 -7.82 0.88 2.34
CA GLY A 38 -6.83 1.92 2.11
C GLY A 38 -6.49 2.14 0.63
N ALA A 39 -5.58 3.08 0.37
CA ALA A 39 -5.23 3.52 -0.99
C ALA A 39 -4.66 2.39 -1.86
N TYR A 40 -4.08 1.39 -1.22
CA TYR A 40 -3.39 0.25 -1.81
C TYR A 40 -4.17 -1.06 -1.71
N GLN A 41 -5.42 -0.99 -1.24
CA GLN A 41 -6.32 -2.14 -1.15
C GLN A 41 -5.70 -3.33 -0.39
N PHE A 42 -5.07 -3.05 0.75
CA PHE A 42 -4.49 -4.07 1.62
C PHE A 42 -5.57 -4.96 2.24
N SER A 43 -5.29 -6.26 2.35
CA SER A 43 -6.00 -7.08 3.32
C SER A 43 -5.41 -6.89 4.72
N GLN A 44 -6.21 -7.05 5.78
CA GLN A 44 -5.71 -6.92 7.16
C GLN A 44 -4.53 -7.87 7.43
N ALA A 45 -4.62 -9.12 6.97
CA ALA A 45 -3.55 -10.10 7.16
C ALA A 45 -2.23 -9.69 6.46
N THR A 46 -2.31 -9.15 5.25
CA THR A 46 -1.14 -8.63 4.54
C THR A 46 -0.58 -7.41 5.27
N TRP A 47 -1.45 -6.50 5.70
CA TRP A 47 -1.02 -5.32 6.44
C TRP A 47 -0.26 -5.69 7.71
N ASP A 48 -0.83 -6.55 8.55
CA ASP A 48 -0.22 -7.00 9.80
C ASP A 48 1.11 -7.72 9.54
N TRP A 49 1.18 -8.52 8.47
CA TRP A 49 2.41 -9.18 8.08
C TRP A 49 3.51 -8.18 7.69
N VAL A 50 3.19 -7.17 6.88
CA VAL A 50 4.17 -6.14 6.50
C VAL A 50 4.57 -5.30 7.72
N ALA A 51 3.60 -4.91 8.54
CA ALA A 51 3.82 -4.15 9.76
C ALA A 51 4.76 -4.90 10.73
N SER A 52 4.64 -6.23 10.81
CA SER A 52 5.49 -7.05 11.69
C SER A 52 7.00 -6.91 11.41
N PHE A 53 7.39 -6.55 10.18
CA PHE A 53 8.79 -6.34 9.82
C PHE A 53 9.16 -4.90 9.45
N SER A 54 8.19 -4.04 9.09
CA SER A 54 8.45 -2.65 8.70
C SER A 54 8.25 -1.68 9.86
N ASN A 55 7.15 -1.83 10.62
CA ASN A 55 6.75 -0.98 11.73
C ASN A 55 5.74 -1.72 12.62
N PRO A 56 6.20 -2.39 13.69
CA PRO A 56 5.35 -3.19 14.56
C PRO A 56 4.21 -2.43 15.23
N ALA A 57 4.30 -1.09 15.33
CA ALA A 57 3.23 -0.27 15.89
C ALA A 57 1.97 -0.22 14.99
N LEU A 58 2.09 -0.62 13.72
CA LEU A 58 0.97 -0.69 12.78
C LEU A 58 0.25 -2.05 12.78
N VAL A 59 0.74 -3.04 13.53
CA VAL A 59 0.08 -4.36 13.63
C VAL A 59 -1.29 -4.19 14.28
N GLY A 60 -2.34 -4.69 13.63
CA GLY A 60 -3.72 -4.56 14.07
C GLY A 60 -4.38 -3.21 13.75
N VAL A 61 -3.66 -2.28 13.13
CA VAL A 61 -4.24 -1.03 12.62
C VAL A 61 -4.99 -1.32 11.32
N ASP A 62 -6.19 -0.78 11.16
CA ASP A 62 -6.93 -0.89 9.90
C ASP A 62 -6.26 -0.05 8.81
N PRO A 63 -5.92 -0.62 7.64
CA PRO A 63 -5.32 0.13 6.54
C PRO A 63 -6.09 1.40 6.15
N ALA A 64 -7.43 1.41 6.23
CA ALA A 64 -8.25 2.57 5.87
C ALA A 64 -8.26 3.68 6.94
N VAL A 65 -7.78 3.41 8.17
CA VAL A 65 -7.66 4.43 9.23
C VAL A 65 -6.20 4.85 9.49
N ALA A 66 -5.25 4.07 8.98
CA ALA A 66 -3.83 4.40 9.03
C ALA A 66 -3.54 5.73 8.31
N SER A 67 -2.51 6.45 8.77
CA SER A 67 -2.12 7.71 8.14
C SER A 67 -1.69 7.48 6.69
N VAL A 68 -1.82 8.52 5.86
CA VAL A 68 -1.34 8.50 4.47
C VAL A 68 0.11 8.04 4.37
N ALA A 69 0.97 8.53 5.26
CA ALA A 69 2.38 8.18 5.28
C ALA A 69 2.61 6.71 5.68
N ASP A 70 1.81 6.18 6.62
CA ASP A 70 1.91 4.77 7.03
C ASP A 70 1.45 3.82 5.92
N GLN A 71 0.40 4.19 5.19
CA GLN A 71 -0.07 3.41 4.05
C GLN A 71 0.97 3.36 2.93
N ASP A 72 1.58 4.50 2.60
CA ASP A 72 2.65 4.60 1.61
C ASP A 72 3.87 3.78 2.05
N ALA A 73 4.30 3.93 3.31
CA ALA A 73 5.45 3.21 3.85
C ALA A 73 5.23 1.69 3.85
N GLN A 74 4.02 1.22 4.19
CA GLN A 74 3.65 -0.19 4.11
C GLN A 74 3.65 -0.71 2.68
N ALA A 75 3.15 0.06 1.72
CA ALA A 75 3.20 -0.31 0.30
C ALA A 75 4.65 -0.41 -0.20
N PHE A 76 5.51 0.52 0.18
CA PHE A 76 6.92 0.51 -0.19
C PHE A 76 7.65 -0.69 0.42
N ALA A 77 7.41 -0.99 1.70
CA ALA A 77 8.00 -2.14 2.38
C ALA A 77 7.55 -3.48 1.77
N LEU A 78 6.27 -3.57 1.40
CA LEU A 78 5.75 -4.76 0.71
C LEU A 78 6.40 -4.93 -0.68
N TYR A 79 6.54 -3.84 -1.43
CA TYR A 79 7.18 -3.89 -2.75
C TYR A 79 8.66 -4.24 -2.67
N ASP A 80 9.39 -3.67 -1.72
CA ASP A 80 10.80 -4.01 -1.50
C ASP A 80 10.98 -5.52 -1.22
N ARG A 81 10.02 -6.12 -0.50
CA ARG A 81 10.05 -7.54 -0.13
C ARG A 81 9.55 -8.50 -1.23
N ASN A 82 8.48 -8.14 -1.93
CA ASN A 82 7.72 -9.05 -2.80
C ASN A 82 7.59 -8.56 -4.25
N GLY A 83 8.10 -7.38 -4.58
CA GLY A 83 7.86 -6.70 -5.84
C GLY A 83 6.38 -6.35 -6.04
N ALA A 84 5.96 -6.24 -7.30
CA ALA A 84 4.59 -5.87 -7.67
C ALA A 84 3.55 -6.99 -7.51
N GLY A 85 3.97 -8.23 -7.20
CA GLY A 85 3.10 -9.41 -7.14
C GLY A 85 1.82 -9.31 -6.28
N PRO A 86 1.80 -8.54 -5.17
CA PRO A 86 0.59 -8.33 -4.37
C PRO A 86 -0.52 -7.53 -5.08
N TRP A 87 -0.18 -6.81 -6.17
CA TRP A 87 -1.13 -6.04 -6.97
C TRP A 87 -1.23 -6.65 -8.38
N PRO A 88 -2.03 -7.71 -8.59
CA PRO A 88 -2.01 -8.48 -9.84
C PRO A 88 -2.50 -7.70 -11.07
N HIS A 89 -3.37 -6.71 -10.89
CA HIS A 89 -3.91 -5.90 -11.99
C HIS A 89 -3.21 -4.55 -12.09
N CYS A 90 -3.15 -3.80 -10.98
CA CYS A 90 -2.58 -2.47 -10.97
C CYS A 90 -1.04 -2.47 -10.79
N GLY A 91 -0.44 -3.58 -10.34
CA GLY A 91 1.02 -3.69 -10.16
C GLY A 91 1.81 -3.60 -11.47
N ALA A 92 1.15 -3.68 -12.62
CA ALA A 92 1.74 -3.37 -13.92
C ALA A 92 2.30 -1.94 -14.01
N TYR A 93 1.85 -1.01 -13.17
CA TYR A 93 2.44 0.33 -13.09
C TYR A 93 3.80 0.35 -12.38
N LEU A 94 4.14 -0.69 -11.61
CA LEU A 94 5.37 -0.79 -10.81
C LEU A 94 6.47 -1.65 -11.44
N SER A 95 6.31 -2.05 -12.70
CA SER A 95 7.27 -2.83 -13.49
C SER A 95 8.29 -1.98 -14.22
#